data_AF-A0A9N9F950-F1
#
_entry.id   AF-A0A9N9F950-F1
#
_cell.length_a   1.000
_cell.length_b   1.000
_cell.length_c   1.000
_cell.angle_alpha   90.00
_cell.angle_beta   90.00
_cell.angle_gamma   90.00
#
_symmetry.space_group_name_H-M   'P 1'
#
loop_
_entity.id
_entity.type
_entity.pdbx_description
1 polymer ?
#
loop_
_entity_poly.entity_id
_entity_poly.type
_entity_poly.pdbx_seq_one_letter_code
_entity_poly.pdbx_strand_id
1 'polypeptide(L)' 'MPPSITVTVSSRAREFSEDFFADNGKLMCRFCDHSINFQTKNTITSHIGSKTHL' A
#
# COMPACT_ATOMS: atom_id res chain seq x y z
N MET A 1 17.81 19.28 9.26
CA MET A 1 16.61 18.93 8.46
C MET A 1 15.83 17.88 9.24
N PRO A 2 14.53 18.04 9.48
CA PRO A 2 13.73 16.93 9.98
C PRO A 2 13.83 15.78 8.96
N PRO A 3 13.81 14.51 9.39
CA PRO A 3 13.73 13.42 8.43
C PRO A 3 12.42 13.59 7.66
N SER A 4 12.52 14.02 6.41
CA SER A 4 11.44 13.84 5.46
C SER A 4 11.23 12.34 5.40
N ILE A 5 10.22 11.84 6.10
CA ILE A 5 9.79 10.44 6.01
C ILE A 5 9.24 10.31 4.58
N THR A 6 10.14 10.10 3.61
CA THR A 6 9.75 9.82 2.24
C THR A 6 9.00 8.51 2.29
N VAL A 7 7.69 8.58 2.11
CA VAL A 7 6.86 7.40 1.99
C VAL A 7 7.31 6.70 0.70
N THR A 8 7.89 5.53 0.85
CA THR A 8 8.25 4.66 -0.28
C THR A 8 7.22 3.53 -0.37
N VAL A 9 7.15 2.91 -1.55
CA VAL A 9 6.37 1.70 -1.78
C VAL A 9 6.74 0.63 -0.76
N SER A 10 8.05 0.44 -0.53
CA SER A 10 8.59 -0.53 0.42
C SER A 10 8.17 -0.23 1.85
N SER A 11 8.17 1.04 2.26
CA SER A 11 7.70 1.45 3.59
C SER A 11 6.21 1.11 3.78
N ARG A 12 5.37 1.32 2.76
CA ARG A 12 3.94 0.99 2.81
C ARG A 12 3.67 -0.50 2.75
N ALA A 13 4.37 -1.23 1.89
CA ALA A 13 4.28 -2.68 1.85
C ALA A 13 4.69 -3.30 3.20
N ARG A 14 5.62 -2.68 3.93
CA ARG A 14 5.99 -3.12 5.29
C ARG A 14 4.95 -2.72 6.34
N GLU A 15 4.32 -1.56 6.20
CA GLU A 15 3.25 -1.10 7.11
C GLU A 15 1.98 -1.96 6.99
N PHE A 16 1.67 -2.42 5.79
CA PHE A 16 0.49 -3.22 5.47
C PHE A 16 0.89 -4.57 4.85
N SER A 17 1.81 -5.28 5.49
CA SER A 17 2.42 -6.49 4.92
C SER A 17 1.48 -7.69 4.81
N GLU A 18 0.36 -7.67 5.51
CA GLU A 18 -0.66 -8.72 5.42
C GLU A 18 -1.46 -8.63 4.11
N ASP A 19 -1.70 -7.39 3.65
CA ASP A 19 -2.57 -7.13 2.51
C ASP A 19 -1.80 -6.80 1.23
N PHE A 20 -0.60 -6.22 1.36
CA PHE A 20 0.16 -5.70 0.24
C PHE A 20 1.58 -6.24 0.13
N PHE A 21 2.16 -6.06 -1.05
CA PHE A 21 3.56 -6.26 -1.35
C PHE A 21 4.04 -5.20 -2.35
N ALA A 22 5.35 -4.98 -2.39
CA ALA A 22 5.97 -4.11 -3.37
C ALA A 22 6.32 -4.93 -4.62
N ASP A 23 5.86 -4.50 -5.78
CA ASP A 23 6.23 -5.09 -7.07
C ASP A 23 6.50 -3.97 -8.07
N ASN A 24 7.67 -3.99 -8.71
CA ASN A 24 8.06 -3.04 -9.76
C ASN A 24 7.75 -1.56 -9.45
N GLY A 25 7.97 -1.13 -8.19
CA GLY A 25 7.69 0.25 -7.74
C GLY A 25 6.21 0.58 -7.53
N LYS A 26 5.34 -0.43 -7.48
CA LYS A 26 3.91 -0.32 -7.19
C LYS A 26 3.57 -1.11 -5.93
N LEU A 27 2.56 -0.64 -5.20
CA LEU A 27 2.01 -1.36 -4.07
C LEU A 27 0.89 -2.26 -4.59
N MET A 28 1.13 -3.56 -4.62
CA MET A 28 0.17 -4.57 -5.10
C MET A 28 -0.62 -5.13 -3.95
N CYS A 29 -1.94 -5.29 -4.13
CA CYS A 29 -2.77 -6.07 -3.21
C CYS A 29 -2.59 -7.57 -3.50
N ARG A 30 -2.42 -8.38 -2.45
CA ARG A 30 -2.26 -9.84 -2.55
C ARG A 30 -3.53 -10.57 -2.97
N PHE A 31 -4.69 -9.97 -2.75
CA PHE A 31 -6.00 -10.60 -2.95
C PHE A 31 -6.67 -10.15 -4.27
N CYS A 32 -6.53 -8.86 -4.59
CA CYS A 32 -7.25 -8.24 -5.70
C CYS A 32 -6.42 -8.13 -7.00
N ASP A 33 -5.14 -8.55 -7.00
CA ASP A 33 -4.22 -8.51 -8.16
C ASP A 33 -4.16 -7.15 -8.88
N HIS A 34 -4.24 -6.04 -8.13
CA HIS A 34 -4.22 -4.68 -8.67
C HIS A 34 -3.36 -3.72 -7.84
N SER A 35 -2.90 -2.65 -8.48
CA SER A 35 -2.01 -1.67 -7.86
C SER A 35 -2.76 -0.57 -7.14
N ILE A 36 -2.34 -0.28 -5.92
CA ILE A 36 -2.82 0.83 -5.11
C ILE A 36 -1.79 1.98 -5.11
N ASN A 37 -2.31 3.21 -5.06
CA ASN A 37 -1.48 4.39 -4.82
C ASN A 37 -0.96 4.38 -3.36
N PHE A 38 0.34 4.16 -3.20
CA PHE A 38 1.01 4.09 -1.90
C PHE A 38 1.22 5.45 -1.22
N GLN A 39 1.14 6.55 -1.98
CA GLN A 39 1.39 7.89 -1.47
C GLN A 39 0.27 8.33 -0.51
N THR A 40 -0.97 7.91 -0.78
CA THR A 40 -2.14 8.33 -0.03
C THR A 40 -2.63 7.21 0.89
N LYS A 41 -2.40 7.36 2.20
CA LYS A 41 -2.83 6.36 3.20
C LYS A 41 -4.34 6.10 3.16
N ASN A 42 -5.14 7.14 2.89
CA ASN A 42 -6.60 7.00 2.77
C ASN A 42 -7.01 5.99 1.69
N THR A 43 -6.34 5.99 0.53
CA THR A 43 -6.63 5.04 -0.55
C THR A 43 -6.31 3.61 -0.12
N ILE A 44 -5.23 3.41 0.63
CA ILE A 44 -4.85 2.10 1.18
C ILE A 44 -5.92 1.61 2.16
N THR A 45 -6.31 2.43 3.14
CA THR A 45 -7.30 2.06 4.15
C THR A 45 -8.69 1.84 3.56
N SER A 46 -9.10 2.66 2.59
CA SER A 46 -10.36 2.45 1.86
C SER A 46 -10.33 1.16 1.04
N HIS A 47 -9.17 0.77 0.51
CA HIS A 47 -9.03 -0.49 -0.20
C HIS A 47 -9.18 -1.70 0.73
N ILE A 48 -8.45 -1.72 1.86
CA ILE A 48 -8.53 -2.78 2.88
C ILE A 48 -9.97 -2.91 3.40
N GLY A 49 -10.66 -1.79 3.64
CA GLY A 49 -12.04 -1.79 4.11
C GLY A 49 -13.09 -2.08 3.03
N SER A 50 -12.70 -2.22 1.75
CA SER A 50 -13.64 -2.53 0.68
C SER A 50 -14.03 -4.01 0.71
N LYS A 51 -15.31 -4.31 0.45
CA LYS A 51 -15.81 -5.69 0.31
C LYS A 51 -15.15 -6.47 -0.83
N THR A 52 -14.44 -5.80 -1.74
CA THR A 52 -13.66 -6.43 -2.83
C THR A 52 -12.37 -7.07 -2.32
N HIS A 53 -11.92 -6.71 -1.12
CA HIS A 53 -10.77 -7.29 -0.44
C HIS A 53 -11.13 -8.55 0.38
N LEU A 54 -12.36 -9.08 0.19
CA LEU A 54 -12.87 -10.31 0.83
C LEU A 54 -12.84 -11.49 -0.15
#